data_AF-A0A6H1JZ45-F1
#
_entry.id   AF-A0A6H1JZ45-F1
#
_cell.length_a   1.000
_cell.length_b   1.000
_cell.length_c   1.000
_cell.angle_alpha   90.00
_cell.angle_beta   90.00
_cell.angle_gamma   90.00
#
_symmetry.space_group_name_H-M   'P 1'
#
loop_
_entity.id
_entity.type
_entity.pdbx_description
1 polymer ?
#
loop_
_entity_poly.entity_id
_entity_poly.type
_entity_poly.pdbx_seq_one_letter_code
_entity_poly.pdbx_strand_id
1 'polypeptide(L)'
;MTRENAGAEKKQSLPVAWAWLLVAAVFEVIFALGSAANGGFTKLVPSVITVVAGGGGVYLLSLALKTLDVGIGYTVWTGIGTVGSVLFAALLYGEQITLGKVLCILAIIGGVVGLHLTSEKPKDDDTADATGSAGDEGPQSPVAPKSVS
;
A
#
# COMPACT_ATOMS: atom_id res chain seq x y z
N MET A 1 24.43 -4.82 35.17
CA MET A 1 23.20 -4.14 34.71
C MET A 1 23.17 -4.20 33.20
N THR A 2 22.03 -4.57 32.64
CA THR A 2 21.90 -5.31 31.38
C THR A 2 21.07 -4.46 30.41
N ARG A 3 21.53 -4.39 29.14
CA ARG A 3 20.80 -3.97 27.93
C ARG A 3 20.46 -2.49 27.73
N GLU A 4 21.33 -1.77 27.00
CA GLU A 4 20.92 -0.62 26.16
C GLU A 4 21.54 -0.67 24.75
N ASN A 5 21.85 -1.86 24.23
CA ASN A 5 21.88 -2.05 22.77
C ASN A 5 20.45 -2.30 22.28
N ALA A 6 19.55 -1.36 22.56
CA ALA A 6 18.30 -1.27 21.83
C ALA A 6 18.72 -0.82 20.43
N GLY A 7 18.68 -1.74 19.47
CA GLY A 7 18.97 -1.45 18.08
C GLY A 7 18.18 -0.22 17.68
N ALA A 8 18.88 0.89 17.43
CA ALA A 8 18.29 2.04 16.80
C ALA A 8 17.76 1.54 15.46
N GLU A 9 16.44 1.29 15.40
CA GLU A 9 15.69 1.14 14.16
C GLU A 9 16.03 2.38 13.34
N LYS A 10 17.00 2.25 12.42
CA LYS A 10 17.40 3.34 11.54
C LYS A 10 16.22 3.60 10.63
N LYS A 11 15.35 4.52 11.07
CA LYS A 11 14.23 5.01 10.28
C LYS A 11 14.81 5.53 8.98
N GLN A 12 14.53 4.84 7.88
CA GLN A 12 15.08 5.19 6.58
C GLN A 12 14.59 6.58 6.19
N SER A 13 15.44 7.37 5.53
CA SER A 13 15.03 8.67 5.02
C SER A 13 14.13 8.51 3.79
N LEU A 14 13.18 9.43 3.61
CA LEU A 14 12.25 9.43 2.48
C LEU A 14 12.92 9.19 1.11
N PRO A 15 14.06 9.85 0.76
CA PRO A 15 14.73 9.61 -0.52
C PRO A 15 15.20 8.17 -0.71
N VAL A 16 15.67 7.53 0.36
CA VAL A 16 16.12 6.14 0.33
C VAL A 16 14.93 5.20 0.11
N ALA A 17 13.77 5.48 0.72
CA ALA A 17 12.56 4.69 0.51
C ALA A 17 12.06 4.76 -0.94
N TRP A 18 12.07 5.94 -1.56
CA TRP A 18 11.74 6.10 -2.98
C TRP A 18 12.74 5.37 -3.90
N ALA A 19 14.04 5.39 -3.57
CA ALA A 19 15.03 4.62 -4.31
C ALA A 19 14.75 3.11 -4.23
N TRP A 20 14.45 2.58 -3.04
CA TRP A 20 14.05 1.17 -2.89
C TRP A 20 12.79 0.84 -3.68
N LEU A 21 11.81 1.74 -3.72
CA LEU A 21 10.58 1.56 -4.46
C LEU A 21 10.82 1.50 -5.98
N LEU A 22 11.68 2.37 -6.52
CA LEU A 22 12.05 2.34 -7.93
C LEU A 22 12.80 1.04 -8.29
N VAL A 23 13.73 0.60 -7.45
CA VAL A 23 14.44 -0.67 -7.67
C VAL A 23 13.48 -1.86 -7.57
N ALA A 24 12.54 -1.84 -6.61
CA ALA A 24 11.49 -2.85 -6.50
C ALA A 24 10.62 -2.93 -7.77
N ALA A 25 10.30 -1.80 -8.39
CA ALA A 25 9.54 -1.76 -9.64
C ALA A 25 10.34 -2.33 -10.83
N VAL A 26 11.66 -2.12 -10.88
CA VAL A 26 12.52 -2.77 -11.90
C VAL A 26 12.53 -4.29 -11.72
N PHE A 27 12.63 -4.76 -10.48
CA PHE A 27 12.53 -6.19 -10.17
C PHE A 27 11.18 -6.77 -10.60
N GLU A 28 10.10 -6.02 -10.45
CA GLU A 28 8.76 -6.43 -10.91
C GLU A 28 8.69 -6.61 -12.43
N VAL A 29 9.29 -5.68 -13.20
CA VAL A 29 9.37 -5.82 -14.66
C VAL A 29 10.18 -7.07 -15.05
N ILE A 30 11.31 -7.32 -14.38
CA ILE A 30 12.12 -8.53 -14.62
C ILE A 30 11.33 -9.80 -14.27
N PHE A 31 10.59 -9.77 -13.16
CA PHE A 31 9.71 -10.85 -12.74
C PHE A 31 8.64 -11.15 -13.79
N ALA A 32 7.95 -10.13 -14.32
CA ALA A 32 6.93 -10.27 -15.34
C ALA A 32 7.51 -10.85 -16.65
N LEU A 33 8.63 -10.29 -17.12
CA LEU A 33 9.30 -10.76 -18.34
C LEU A 33 9.83 -12.19 -18.19
N GLY A 34 10.43 -12.52 -17.04
CA GLY A 34 10.92 -13.86 -16.73
C GLY A 34 9.78 -14.88 -16.64
N SER A 35 8.64 -14.47 -16.08
CA SER A 35 7.43 -15.32 -16.00
C SER A 35 6.92 -15.71 -17.38
N ALA A 36 6.94 -14.79 -18.33
CA ALA A 36 6.61 -15.09 -19.73
C ALA A 36 7.66 -16.02 -20.39
N ALA A 37 8.95 -15.84 -20.06
CA ALA A 37 10.05 -16.59 -20.66
C ALA A 37 10.21 -18.02 -20.14
N ASN A 38 9.77 -18.30 -18.90
CA ASN A 38 10.10 -19.56 -18.20
C ASN A 38 9.27 -20.77 -18.66
N GLY A 39 8.23 -20.56 -19.48
CA GLY A 39 7.40 -21.63 -20.03
C GLY A 39 6.66 -22.42 -18.95
N GLY A 40 6.16 -21.76 -17.91
CA GLY A 40 5.52 -22.42 -16.76
C GLY A 40 6.53 -23.13 -15.87
N PHE A 41 7.69 -22.51 -15.65
CA PHE A 41 8.81 -23.02 -14.85
C PHE A 41 9.53 -24.26 -15.41
N THR A 42 9.39 -24.52 -16.70
CA THR A 42 10.06 -25.65 -17.38
C THR A 42 11.52 -25.35 -17.73
N LYS A 43 11.86 -24.07 -17.93
CA LYS A 43 13.21 -23.61 -18.24
C LYS A 43 13.91 -23.11 -16.97
N LEU A 44 14.97 -23.79 -16.54
CA LEU A 44 15.71 -23.51 -15.30
C LEU A 44 16.19 -22.06 -15.17
N VAL A 45 16.90 -21.54 -16.17
CA VAL A 45 17.50 -20.19 -16.11
C VAL A 45 16.44 -19.09 -15.92
N PRO A 46 15.43 -18.93 -16.79
CA PRO A 46 14.39 -17.92 -16.58
C PRO A 46 13.55 -18.19 -15.33
N SER A 47 13.37 -19.45 -14.90
CA SER A 47 12.67 -19.76 -13.64
C SER A 47 13.40 -19.22 -12.42
N VAL A 48 14.72 -19.42 -12.35
CA VAL A 48 15.54 -18.88 -11.24
C VAL A 48 15.50 -17.36 -11.26
N ILE A 49 15.60 -16.74 -12.43
CA ILE A 49 15.47 -15.29 -12.57
C ILE A 49 14.11 -14.81 -12.07
N THR A 50 13.01 -15.45 -12.47
CA THR A 50 11.66 -15.11 -11.99
C THR A 50 11.57 -15.19 -10.47
N VAL A 51 12.05 -16.27 -9.85
CA VAL A 51 11.94 -16.44 -8.39
C VAL A 51 12.78 -15.41 -7.64
N VAL A 52 14.02 -15.16 -8.09
CA VAL A 52 14.90 -14.15 -7.48
C VAL A 52 14.34 -12.74 -7.69
N ALA A 53 13.79 -12.45 -8.87
CA ALA A 53 13.19 -11.16 -9.17
C ALA A 53 11.92 -10.91 -8.35
N GLY A 54 11.03 -11.89 -8.25
CA GLY A 54 9.81 -11.79 -7.44
C GLY A 54 10.15 -11.64 -5.95
N GLY A 55 10.99 -12.52 -5.42
CA GLY A 55 11.41 -12.47 -4.02
C GLY A 55 12.18 -11.20 -3.66
N GLY A 56 13.12 -10.79 -4.52
CA GLY A 56 13.89 -9.56 -4.37
C GLY A 56 13.00 -8.32 -4.48
N GLY A 57 12.08 -8.28 -5.45
CA GLY A 57 11.15 -7.17 -5.64
C GLY A 57 10.23 -6.95 -4.45
N VAL A 58 9.61 -8.03 -3.95
CA VAL A 58 8.75 -7.97 -2.75
C VAL A 58 9.56 -7.57 -1.51
N TYR A 59 10.79 -8.06 -1.35
CA TYR A 59 11.66 -7.66 -0.25
C TYR A 59 12.00 -6.15 -0.31
N LEU A 60 12.40 -5.65 -1.47
CA LEU A 60 12.74 -4.24 -1.66
C LEU A 60 11.50 -3.33 -1.47
N LEU A 61 10.33 -3.77 -1.94
CA LEU A 61 9.07 -3.10 -1.68
C LEU A 61 8.81 -3.04 -0.18
N SER A 62 8.97 -4.15 0.55
CA SER A 62 8.77 -4.18 2.00
C SER A 62 9.68 -3.19 2.74
N LEU A 63 10.90 -2.94 2.23
CA LEU A 63 11.79 -1.91 2.77
C LEU A 63 11.27 -0.50 2.50
N ALA A 64 10.79 -0.22 1.29
CA ALA A 64 10.20 1.08 0.95
C ALA A 64 8.97 1.39 1.83
N LEU A 65 8.13 0.38 2.06
CA LEU A 65 6.91 0.47 2.87
C LEU A 65 7.16 0.66 4.38
N LYS A 66 8.40 0.53 4.86
CA LYS A 66 8.74 0.93 6.25
C LYS A 66 8.64 2.44 6.47
N THR A 67 8.72 3.22 5.39
CA THR A 67 8.74 4.67 5.42
C THR A 67 7.57 5.28 4.67
N LEU A 68 7.18 4.68 3.54
CA LEU A 68 6.05 5.12 2.73
C LEU A 68 4.75 4.49 3.21
N ASP A 69 3.65 5.24 3.07
CA ASP A 69 2.32 4.68 3.25
C ASP A 69 2.10 3.50 2.28
N VAL A 70 1.45 2.45 2.77
CA VAL A 70 1.19 1.22 2.01
C VAL A 70 0.38 1.52 0.76
N GLY A 71 -0.61 2.42 0.84
CA GLY A 71 -1.45 2.82 -0.27
C GLY A 71 -0.65 3.48 -1.39
N ILE A 72 0.20 4.44 -1.04
CA ILE A 72 1.08 5.14 -1.99
C ILE A 72 2.10 4.18 -2.58
N GLY A 73 2.76 3.39 -1.73
CA GLY A 73 3.84 2.50 -2.15
C GLY A 73 3.38 1.42 -3.13
N TYR A 74 2.26 0.75 -2.83
CA TYR A 74 1.69 -0.27 -3.73
C TYR A 74 1.20 0.35 -5.04
N THR A 75 0.56 1.52 -4.99
CA THR A 75 0.04 2.17 -6.20
C THR A 75 1.16 2.55 -7.16
N VAL A 76 2.26 3.14 -6.65
CA VAL A 76 3.39 3.52 -7.50
C VAL A 76 4.13 2.27 -8.01
N TRP A 77 4.38 1.30 -7.14
CA TRP A 77 5.07 0.06 -7.51
C TRP A 77 4.31 -0.71 -8.61
N THR A 78 3.01 -0.93 -8.42
CA THR A 78 2.16 -1.59 -9.42
C THR A 78 2.02 -0.78 -10.70
N GLY A 79 1.90 0.55 -10.62
CA GLY A 79 1.81 1.43 -11.79
C GLY A 79 3.06 1.35 -12.66
N ILE A 80 4.26 1.53 -12.07
CA ILE A 80 5.53 1.45 -12.80
C ILE A 80 5.75 0.03 -13.32
N GLY A 81 5.50 -0.98 -12.48
CA GLY A 81 5.63 -2.39 -12.86
C GLY A 81 4.74 -2.75 -14.05
N THR A 82 3.49 -2.30 -14.06
CA THR A 82 2.53 -2.56 -15.15
C THR A 82 2.98 -1.89 -16.45
N VAL A 83 3.27 -0.58 -16.41
CA VAL A 83 3.68 0.17 -17.61
C VAL A 83 4.98 -0.40 -18.17
N GLY A 84 5.97 -0.65 -17.30
CA GLY A 84 7.24 -1.23 -17.70
C GLY A 84 7.08 -2.63 -18.28
N SER A 85 6.32 -3.50 -17.63
CA SER A 85 6.10 -4.88 -18.10
C SER A 85 5.43 -4.92 -19.46
N VAL A 86 4.39 -4.11 -19.69
CA VAL A 86 3.71 -4.02 -20.99
C VAL A 86 4.65 -3.51 -22.07
N LEU A 87 5.41 -2.45 -21.78
CA LEU A 87 6.33 -1.85 -22.76
C LEU A 87 7.45 -2.82 -23.14
N PHE A 88 8.14 -3.39 -22.15
CA PHE A 88 9.24 -4.32 -22.41
C PHE A 88 8.74 -5.65 -22.99
N ALA A 89 7.55 -6.13 -22.61
CA ALA A 89 6.98 -7.33 -23.21
C ALA A 89 6.71 -7.11 -24.70
N ALA A 90 6.13 -5.97 -25.08
CA ALA A 90 5.92 -5.64 -26.49
C ALA A 90 7.24 -5.52 -27.26
N LEU A 91 8.27 -4.90 -26.66
CA LEU A 91 9.58 -4.74 -27.30
C LEU A 91 10.34 -6.08 -27.46
N LEU A 92 10.35 -6.93 -26.43
CA LEU A 92 11.13 -8.17 -26.41
C LEU A 92 10.43 -9.32 -27.15
N TYR A 93 9.11 -9.44 -27.01
CA TYR A 93 8.34 -10.52 -27.63
C TYR A 93 7.74 -10.11 -28.98
N GLY A 94 7.95 -8.87 -29.42
CA GLY A 94 7.41 -8.34 -30.68
C GLY A 94 5.87 -8.34 -30.70
N GLU A 95 5.25 -8.30 -29.53
CA GLU A 95 3.81 -8.42 -29.41
C GLU A 95 3.14 -7.14 -29.91
N GLN A 96 2.27 -7.29 -30.91
CA GLN A 96 1.50 -6.17 -31.45
C GLN A 96 0.62 -5.58 -30.34
N ILE A 97 0.95 -4.37 -29.90
CA ILE A 97 0.09 -3.58 -29.00
C ILE A 97 -1.09 -3.10 -29.84
N THR A 98 -2.20 -3.82 -29.76
CA THR A 98 -3.46 -3.40 -30.38
C THR A 98 -4.15 -2.36 -29.50
N LEU A 99 -4.95 -1.49 -30.12
CA LEU A 99 -5.72 -0.47 -29.39
C LEU A 99 -6.64 -1.09 -28.31
N GLY A 100 -7.18 -2.28 -28.57
CA GLY A 100 -7.97 -3.05 -27.61
C GLY A 100 -7.18 -3.49 -26.38
N LYS A 101 -5.93 -3.95 -26.54
CA LYS A 101 -5.07 -4.30 -25.39
C LYS A 101 -4.77 -3.09 -24.52
N VAL A 102 -4.48 -1.94 -25.14
CA VAL A 102 -4.25 -0.69 -24.41
C VAL A 102 -5.48 -0.29 -23.60
N LEU A 103 -6.68 -0.35 -24.20
CA LEU A 103 -7.93 -0.04 -23.49
C LEU A 103 -8.19 -1.00 -22.33
N CYS A 104 -7.96 -2.31 -22.50
CA CYS A 104 -8.08 -3.27 -21.41
C CYS A 104 -7.09 -3.00 -20.28
N ILE A 105 -5.83 -2.69 -20.60
CA ILE A 105 -4.81 -2.35 -19.60
C ILE A 105 -5.21 -1.08 -18.85
N LEU A 106 -5.67 -0.04 -19.55
CA LEU A 106 -6.17 1.18 -18.93
C LEU A 106 -7.39 0.93 -18.04
N ALA A 107 -8.30 0.03 -18.43
CA ALA A 107 -9.45 -0.35 -17.62
C ALA A 107 -9.02 -1.10 -16.34
N ILE A 108 -8.04 -2.00 -16.42
CA ILE A 108 -7.48 -2.68 -15.25
C ILE A 108 -6.81 -1.67 -14.31
N ILE A 109 -5.94 -0.80 -14.84
CA ILE A 109 -5.28 0.25 -14.05
C ILE A 109 -6.34 1.17 -13.40
N GLY A 110 -7.32 1.62 -14.18
CA GLY A 110 -8.42 2.46 -13.69
C GLY A 110 -9.25 1.76 -12.61
N GLY A 111 -9.51 0.46 -12.75
CA GLY A 111 -10.20 -0.34 -11.74
C GLY A 111 -9.40 -0.47 -10.44
N VAL A 112 -8.09 -0.70 -10.52
CA VAL A 112 -7.19 -0.76 -9.35
C VAL A 112 -7.13 0.59 -8.63
N VAL A 113 -6.97 1.68 -9.38
CA VAL A 113 -6.95 3.04 -8.82
C VAL A 113 -8.31 3.39 -8.21
N GLY A 114 -9.41 3.11 -8.91
CA GLY A 114 -10.76 3.35 -8.41
C GLY A 114 -11.03 2.59 -7.11
N LEU A 115 -10.64 1.32 -7.05
CA LEU A 115 -10.75 0.51 -5.84
C LEU A 115 -9.93 1.11 -4.68
N HIS A 116 -8.70 1.56 -4.96
CA HIS A 116 -7.85 2.24 -3.98
C HIS A 116 -8.50 3.51 -3.41
N LEU A 117 -9.05 4.37 -4.28
CA LEU A 117 -9.71 5.62 -3.88
C LEU A 117 -10.99 5.37 -3.08
N THR A 118 -11.72 4.30 -3.38
CA THR A 118 -12.93 3.92 -2.62
C THR A 118 -12.66 3.16 -1.33
N SER A 119 -11.43 2.68 -1.12
CA SER A 119 -11.04 1.90 0.05
C SER A 119 -10.52 2.74 1.22
N GLU A 120 -10.55 4.08 1.13
CA GLU A 120 -10.27 4.96 2.25
C GLU A 120 -11.41 4.87 3.29
N LYS A 121 -11.06 4.42 4.49
CA LYS A 121 -11.97 4.25 5.64
C LYS A 121 -12.49 5.62 6.11
N PRO A 122 -13.78 5.74 6.50
CA PRO A 122 -14.30 6.91 7.18
C PRO A 122 -13.42 7.30 8.37
N LYS A 123 -13.08 8.59 8.44
CA LYS A 123 -12.52 9.20 9.64
C LYS A 123 -13.63 9.33 10.67
N ASP A 124 -13.86 8.28 11.44
CA ASP A 124 -14.64 8.36 12.67
C ASP A 124 -13.66 8.59 13.81
N ASP A 125 -13.65 9.82 14.32
CA ASP A 125 -13.72 10.14 15.75
C ASP A 125 -13.53 11.66 15.94
N ASP A 126 -14.64 12.38 16.05
CA ASP A 126 -14.82 13.34 17.14
C ASP A 126 -16.14 12.99 17.82
N THR A 127 -16.01 12.14 18.84
CA THR A 127 -17.02 11.95 19.87
C THR A 127 -16.99 13.18 20.79
N ALA A 128 -18.18 13.65 21.17
CA ALA A 128 -18.49 14.52 22.31
C ALA A 128 -18.16 16.02 22.17
N ASP A 129 -19.10 16.76 21.56
CA ASP A 129 -19.46 18.09 22.05
C ASP A 129 -20.99 18.27 22.01
N ALA A 130 -21.64 17.65 23.00
CA ALA A 130 -23.02 17.94 23.37
C ALA A 130 -23.07 18.26 24.87
N THR A 131 -22.23 19.19 25.32
CA THR A 131 -22.46 19.93 26.56
C THR A 131 -22.62 21.40 26.19
N GLY A 132 -23.85 21.80 25.89
CA GLY A 132 -24.15 23.20 25.60
C GLY A 132 -25.60 23.38 25.18
N SER A 133 -26.42 23.83 26.13
CA SER A 133 -27.79 24.35 25.95
C SER A 133 -28.94 23.35 26.17
N ALA A 134 -29.35 23.21 27.44
CA ALA A 134 -30.77 23.21 27.81
C ALA A 134 -30.95 23.46 29.32
N GLY A 135 -31.63 24.57 29.66
CA GLY A 135 -32.54 24.62 30.81
C GLY A 135 -31.98 25.08 32.16
N ASP A 136 -31.76 26.38 32.30
CA ASP A 136 -32.00 27.10 33.56
C ASP A 136 -33.52 27.37 33.64
N GLU A 137 -34.30 26.52 34.33
CA GLU A 137 -35.63 26.83 34.92
C GLU A 137 -35.92 25.80 36.05
N GLY A 138 -36.05 26.26 37.31
CA GLY A 138 -36.24 25.44 38.54
C GLY A 138 -37.66 24.84 38.72
N PRO A 139 -38.18 24.58 39.94
CA PRO A 139 -37.56 24.40 41.26
C PRO A 139 -37.83 22.98 41.83
N GLN A 140 -36.88 22.36 42.55
CA GLN A 140 -37.18 21.17 43.36
C GLN A 140 -36.84 21.39 44.83
N SER A 141 -37.91 21.35 45.62
CA SER A 141 -37.98 21.48 47.08
C SER A 141 -37.07 20.47 47.80
N PRO A 142 -36.43 20.85 48.92
CA PRO A 142 -35.60 19.95 49.71
C PRO A 142 -36.46 18.99 50.54
N VAL A 143 -36.44 17.69 50.24
CA VAL A 143 -37.00 16.66 51.11
C VAL A 143 -35.93 16.28 52.15
N ALA A 144 -36.06 16.84 53.36
CA ALA A 144 -35.23 16.50 54.51
C ALA A 144 -35.65 15.15 55.13
N PRO A 145 -34.70 14.29 55.58
CA PRO A 145 -35.01 13.08 56.32
C PRO A 145 -35.34 13.35 57.80
N LYS A 146 -36.29 12.58 58.33
CA LYS A 146 -36.83 12.63 59.70
C LYS A 146 -35.78 12.33 60.79
N SER A 147 -35.83 13.07 61.91
CA SER A 147 -35.31 12.68 63.24
C SER A 147 -36.00 13.52 64.34
N VAL A 148 -36.95 12.93 65.07
CA VAL A 148 -36.91 12.62 66.52
C VAL A 148 -36.88 13.84 67.47
N SER A 149 -38.03 14.18 68.06
CA SER A 149 -38.32 14.20 69.52
C SER A 149 -39.76 14.67 69.76
#